data_AF-A0A173MJX3-F1
#
_entry.id   AF-A0A173MJX3-F1
#
_cell.length_a   1.000
_cell.length_b   1.000
_cell.length_c   1.000
_cell.angle_alpha   90.00
_cell.angle_beta   90.00
_cell.angle_gamma   90.00
#
_symmetry.space_group_name_H-M   'P 1'
#
loop_
_entity.id
_entity.type
_entity.pdbx_description
1 polymer ?
#
loop_
_entity_poly.entity_id
_entity_poly.type
_entity_poly.pdbx_seq_one_letter_code
_entity_poly.pdbx_strand_id
1 'polypeptide(L)' 'MTKDEFYKNYLEDPLLIEKNYITPEKIQQLKFHQSTGVKLLEIIKIAVDGCIDGESEAIIARKMNQNLNKESGL' A
#
# COMPACT_ATOMS: atom_id res chain seq x y z
N MET A 1 -17.23 -2.86 2.41
CA MET A 1 -16.09 -2.15 1.80
C MET A 1 -15.14 -3.19 1.24
N THR A 2 -14.77 -3.09 -0.04
CA THR A 2 -13.86 -4.04 -0.71
C THR A 2 -12.39 -3.62 -0.50
N LYS A 3 -11.42 -4.52 -0.78
CA LYS A 3 -9.98 -4.21 -0.72
C LYS A 3 -9.64 -3.01 -1.61
N ASP A 4 -10.24 -2.93 -2.80
CA ASP A 4 -10.06 -1.82 -3.74
C ASP A 4 -10.63 -0.49 -3.21
N GLU A 5 -11.80 -0.50 -2.57
CA GLU A 5 -12.40 0.72 -1.98
C GLU A 5 -11.56 1.24 -0.81
N PHE A 6 -11.10 0.34 0.06
CA PHE A 6 -10.26 0.71 1.20
C PHE A 6 -8.93 1.28 0.73
N TYR A 7 -8.31 0.64 -0.27
CA TYR A 7 -7.06 1.10 -0.85
C TYR A 7 -7.20 2.46 -1.56
N LYS A 8 -8.28 2.68 -2.31
CA LYS A 8 -8.55 3.98 -2.95
C LYS A 8 -8.64 5.12 -1.93
N ASN A 9 -9.38 4.93 -0.83
CA ASN A 9 -9.46 5.94 0.23
C ASN A 9 -8.09 6.32 0.79
N TYR A 10 -7.15 5.37 0.92
CA TYR A 10 -5.78 5.66 1.36
C TYR A 10 -4.97 6.40 0.29
N LEU A 11 -5.15 6.06 -0.98
CA LEU A 11 -4.43 6.71 -2.07
C LEU A 11 -4.87 8.16 -2.31
N GLU A 12 -6.12 8.49 -1.94
CA GLU A 12 -6.67 9.83 -1.99
C GLU A 12 -6.15 10.76 -0.88
N ASP A 13 -5.28 10.27 0.03
CA ASP A 13 -4.61 11.10 1.02
C ASP A 13 -3.83 12.24 0.33
N PRO A 14 -4.12 13.52 0.64
CA PRO A 14 -3.44 14.65 0.02
C PRO A 14 -1.92 14.60 0.13
N LEU A 15 -1.37 14.03 1.21
CA LEU A 15 0.07 13.91 1.40
C LEU A 15 0.72 13.01 0.34
N LEU A 16 0.02 11.97 -0.14
CA LEU A 16 0.56 11.10 -1.19
C LEU A 16 0.64 11.84 -2.54
N ILE A 17 -0.32 12.73 -2.80
CA ILE A 17 -0.39 13.54 -4.01
C ILE A 17 0.64 14.68 -3.94
N GLU A 18 0.67 15.42 -2.82
CA GLU A 18 1.59 16.55 -2.59
C GLU A 18 3.07 16.12 -2.65
N LYS A 19 3.37 14.90 -2.22
CA LYS A 19 4.72 14.32 -2.28
C LYS A 19 5.03 13.61 -3.59
N ASN A 20 4.13 13.64 -4.57
CA ASN A 20 4.26 12.97 -5.87
C ASN A 20 4.48 11.44 -5.78
N TYR A 21 3.96 10.79 -4.73
CA TYR A 21 3.99 9.32 -4.65
C TYR A 21 2.97 8.69 -5.61
N ILE A 22 1.89 9.40 -5.92
CA ILE A 22 0.86 8.98 -6.89
C ILE A 22 0.18 10.19 -7.51
N THR A 23 -0.31 10.05 -8.74
CA THR A 23 -1.16 11.07 -9.40
C THR A 23 -2.63 10.69 -9.30
N PRO A 24 -3.56 11.65 -9.24
CA PRO A 24 -5.01 11.37 -9.23
C PRO A 24 -5.45 10.47 -10.39
N GLU A 25 -4.87 10.65 -11.57
CA GLU A 25 -5.13 9.82 -12.76
C GLU A 25 -4.74 8.35 -12.54
N LYS A 26 -3.59 8.10 -11.88
CA LYS A 26 -3.15 6.75 -11.53
C LYS A 26 -4.07 6.10 -10.51
N ILE A 27 -4.58 6.85 -9.52
CA ILE A 27 -5.49 6.32 -8.49
C ILE A 27 -6.74 5.71 -9.14
N GLN A 28 -7.31 6.38 -10.13
CA GLN A 28 -8.54 5.92 -10.80
C GLN A 28 -8.34 4.61 -11.58
N GLN A 29 -7.13 4.40 -12.11
CA GLN A 29 -6.77 3.23 -12.92
C GLN A 29 -6.18 2.09 -12.09
N LEU A 30 -5.77 2.36 -10.85
CA LEU A 30 -5.05 1.39 -10.04
C LEU A 30 -5.99 0.30 -9.48
N LYS A 31 -5.57 -0.94 -9.67
CA LYS A 31 -6.17 -2.11 -9.00
C LYS A 31 -5.28 -2.53 -7.85
N PHE A 32 -5.87 -3.00 -6.75
CA PHE A 32 -5.14 -3.44 -5.56
C PHE A 32 -4.00 -4.42 -5.87
N HIS A 33 -4.25 -5.38 -6.77
CA HIS A 33 -3.31 -6.44 -7.13
C HIS A 33 -2.17 -6.00 -8.06
N GLN A 34 -2.17 -4.77 -8.59
CA GLN A 34 -1.13 -4.29 -9.50
C GLN A 34 0.00 -3.61 -8.74
N SER A 35 1.25 -3.99 -9.00
CA SER A 35 2.41 -3.26 -8.45
C SER A 35 2.44 -1.81 -8.92
N THR A 36 2.75 -0.89 -8.01
CA THR A 36 2.89 0.55 -8.25
C THR A 36 4.33 0.97 -8.53
N GLY A 37 5.30 0.13 -8.18
CA GLY A 37 6.72 0.49 -8.14
C GLY A 37 7.10 1.53 -7.08
N VAL A 38 6.14 1.97 -6.24
CA VAL A 38 6.36 2.95 -5.18
C VAL A 38 6.30 2.22 -3.83
N LYS A 39 7.45 2.11 -3.16
CA LYS A 39 7.59 1.33 -1.91
C LYS A 39 6.53 1.65 -0.88
N LEU A 40 6.25 2.94 -0.65
CA LEU A 40 5.23 3.38 0.30
C LEU A 40 3.86 2.78 -0.02
N LEU A 41 3.47 2.74 -1.29
CA LEU A 41 2.17 2.23 -1.72
C LEU A 41 2.10 0.71 -1.61
N GLU A 42 3.20 -0.01 -1.86
CA GLU A 42 3.28 -1.45 -1.62
C GLU A 42 3.14 -1.80 -0.13
N ILE A 43 3.74 -0.98 0.74
CA ILE A 43 3.60 -1.14 2.20
C ILE A 43 2.18 -0.86 2.66
N ILE A 44 1.53 0.17 2.12
CA ILE A 44 0.10 0.44 2.39
C ILE A 44 -0.76 -0.75 1.97
N LYS A 45 -0.53 -1.35 0.81
CA LYS A 45 -1.27 -2.56 0.40
C LYS A 45 -1.11 -3.69 1.38
N ILE A 46 0.11 -3.98 1.84
CA ILE A 46 0.38 -5.04 2.82
C ILE A 46 -0.42 -4.78 4.12
N ALA A 47 -0.46 -3.53 4.57
CA ALA A 47 -1.24 -3.16 5.76
C ALA A 47 -2.74 -3.35 5.54
N VAL A 48 -3.27 -2.90 4.39
CA VAL A 48 -4.69 -3.05 4.04
C VAL A 48 -5.08 -4.53 3.92
N ASP A 49 -4.25 -5.35 3.27
CA ASP A 49 -4.50 -6.79 3.10
C ASP A 49 -4.55 -7.50 4.45
N GLY A 50 -3.55 -7.25 5.30
CA GLY A 50 -3.47 -7.85 6.63
C GLY A 50 -4.60 -7.42 7.55
N CYS A 51 -5.00 -6.14 7.52
CA CYS A 51 -6.15 -5.66 8.30
C CYS A 51 -7.47 -6.31 7.86
N ILE A 52 -7.69 -6.47 6.55
CA ILE A 52 -8.91 -7.07 6.01
C ILE A 52 -8.96 -8.57 6.28
N ASP A 53 -7.80 -9.24 6.20
CA ASP A 53 -7.69 -10.69 6.45
C ASP A 53 -7.68 -11.04 7.95
N GLY A 54 -7.77 -10.04 8.84
CA GLY A 54 -7.83 -10.23 10.30
C GLY A 54 -6.50 -10.64 10.92
N GLU A 55 -5.39 -10.28 10.27
CA GLU A 55 -4.05 -10.57 10.78
C GLU A 55 -3.72 -9.69 11.99
N SER A 56 -2.95 -10.24 12.93
CA SER A 56 -2.44 -9.44 14.05
C SER A 56 -1.45 -8.37 13.57
N GLU A 57 -1.43 -7.22 14.24
CA GLU A 57 -0.51 -6.11 13.94
C GLU A 57 0.96 -6.56 13.84
N ALA A 58 1.38 -7.51 14.68
CA ALA A 58 2.74 -8.05 14.66
C ALA A 58 3.07 -8.79 13.35
N ILE A 59 2.11 -9.53 12.78
CA ILE A 59 2.27 -10.22 11.49
C ILE A 59 2.34 -9.19 10.36
N ILE A 60 1.44 -8.20 10.39
CA ILE A 60 1.40 -7.11 9.39
C ILE A 60 2.74 -6.36 9.38
N ALA A 61 3.20 -5.92 10.54
CA ALA A 61 4.48 -5.23 10.69
C ALA A 61 5.66 -6.09 10.22
N ARG A 62 5.66 -7.39 10.51
CA ARG A 62 6.69 -8.31 10.02
C ARG A 62 6.71 -8.39 8.49
N LYS A 63 5.54 -8.49 7.84
CA LYS A 63 5.43 -8.51 6.37
C LYS A 63 5.92 -7.20 5.74
N MET A 64 5.54 -6.06 6.31
CA MET A 64 6.01 -4.74 5.88
C MET A 64 7.54 -4.65 5.98
N ASN A 65 8.11 -5.03 7.13
CA ASN A 65 9.56 -5.03 7.33
C ASN A 65 10.29 -5.98 6.37
N GLN A 66 9.73 -7.17 6.11
CA GLN A 66 10.29 -8.09 5.12
C GLN A 66 10.27 -7.51 3.70
N ASN A 67 9.21 -6.79 3.32
CA ASN A 67 9.12 -6.13 2.04
C ASN A 67 10.16 -5.01 1.92
N LEU A 68 10.30 -4.16 2.95
CA LEU A 68 11.30 -3.10 3.01
C LEU A 68 12.74 -3.64 2.94
N ASN A 69 13.04 -4.69 3.71
CA ASN A 69 14.38 -5.26 3.84
C ASN A 69 14.79 -6.14 2.64
N LYS A 70 13.84 -6.69 1.88
CA LYS A 70 14.13 -7.45 0.64
C LYS A 70 14.84 -6.60 -0.42
N GLU A 71 14.60 -5.29 -0.42
CA GLU A 71 15.24 -4.35 -1.33
C GLU A 71 16.49 -3.69 -0.73
N SER A 72 16.85 -4.02 0.52
CA SER A 72 18.08 -3.55 1.17
C SER A 72 19.26 -4.52 0.98
N GLY A 73 19.19 -5.40 -0.03
CA GLY A 73 20.32 -6.24 -0.45
C GLY A 73 21.46 -5.43 -1.05
N LEU A 74 22.16 -4.68 -0.19
CA LEU A 74 23.59 -4.41 -0.27
C LEU A 74 24.33 -5.53 0.46
#